data_AF-A0A7Y3UB27-F1
#
_entry.id   AF-A0A7Y3UB27-F1
#
_cell.length_a   1.000
_cell.length_b   1.000
_cell.length_c   1.000
_cell.angle_alpha   90.00
_cell.angle_beta   90.00
_cell.angle_gamma   90.00
#
_symmetry.space_group_name_H-M   'P 1'
#
loop_
_entity.id
_entity.type
_entity.pdbx_description
1 polymer ?
#
loop_
_entity_poly.entity_id
_entity_poly.type
_entity_poly.pdbx_seq_one_letter_code
_entity_poly.pdbx_strand_id
1 'polypeptide(L)'
;MSGLGGTDTSATGINNRGVVTGTAWTLNNAVYHPFVYHNGSTLELMPLGESAYAGATDINMERYVAGRTDGSGLDARATLWTPEGKPVDMGNLGGSMTTAAEINNLLQAVGYGETAEGDTHAFMWMRGDMTDLGTLSGDHSKAYSLNNNGITVGLSWLEGNFVFAACYWEDGVIHELPGLGGEFSRAFGVNDHNQIVGYARPQYGNRTPVVWQQRWIRRLRYPNSSGAEAHGINNNGVIIGSMEKGSWSEYSTEIVWPSPDYMAVSVYKLLPPNSRWGYIANLSDINDLNQIVGSGNYGPNDDVFNRHAFLLTPVYPSFDLTQFSPGISGQMSTIEAHNVPPGATVHFLGARWGGGALIPTCEVTKNALQLEDPRQLGTAVADEGGVAVIEGLIPDEWAGREILFQAFIRDSCEISNLVVQTFE
;
A
#
# COMPACT_ATOMS: atom_id res chain seq x y z
N MET A 1 -6.00 9.56 -7.36
CA MET A 1 -6.97 10.22 -6.44
C MET A 1 -6.85 11.72 -6.61
N SER A 2 -7.87 12.51 -6.28
CA SER A 2 -7.76 13.98 -6.30
C SER A 2 -6.93 14.48 -5.11
N GLY A 3 -5.86 15.23 -5.39
CA GLY A 3 -5.10 15.96 -4.37
C GLY A 3 -5.78 17.28 -3.99
N LEU A 4 -4.98 18.25 -3.54
CA LEU A 4 -5.44 19.59 -3.11
C LEU A 4 -5.36 20.66 -4.22
N GLY A 5 -5.23 20.23 -5.48
CA GLY A 5 -5.19 21.11 -6.65
C GLY A 5 -3.80 21.56 -7.09
N GLY A 6 -2.73 21.11 -6.44
CA GLY A 6 -1.34 21.27 -6.87
C GLY A 6 -0.83 20.11 -7.73
N THR A 7 0.48 20.12 -8.02
CA THR A 7 1.11 19.21 -9.00
C THR A 7 1.71 17.93 -8.41
N ASP A 8 1.93 17.86 -7.09
CA ASP A 8 2.39 16.64 -6.39
C ASP A 8 1.36 16.21 -5.36
N THR A 9 1.11 14.91 -5.28
CA THR A 9 0.24 14.27 -4.29
C THR A 9 0.81 12.89 -3.99
N SER A 10 0.97 12.55 -2.72
CA SER A 10 1.40 11.24 -2.25
C SER A 10 0.42 10.72 -1.21
N ALA A 11 -0.03 9.47 -1.34
CA ALA A 11 -0.80 8.81 -0.29
C ALA A 11 0.12 8.01 0.61
N THR A 12 -0.10 8.11 1.92
CA THR A 12 0.81 7.59 2.95
C THR A 12 0.16 6.55 3.86
N GLY A 13 -1.15 6.63 4.08
CA GLY A 13 -1.88 5.66 4.90
C GLY A 13 -3.30 5.39 4.39
N ILE A 14 -3.84 4.21 4.71
CA ILE A 14 -5.18 3.76 4.35
C ILE A 14 -5.79 2.88 5.45
N ASN A 15 -7.03 3.17 5.84
CA ASN A 15 -7.74 2.30 6.77
C ASN A 15 -8.61 1.23 6.05
N ASN A 16 -9.14 0.28 6.83
CA ASN A 16 -10.02 -0.79 6.33
C ASN A 16 -11.41 -0.31 5.85
N ARG A 17 -11.70 1.00 5.88
CA ARG A 17 -12.89 1.61 5.24
C ARG A 17 -12.57 2.22 3.87
N GLY A 18 -11.34 2.05 3.36
CA GLY A 18 -10.89 2.66 2.11
C GLY A 18 -10.79 4.18 2.20
N VAL A 19 -10.59 4.73 3.40
CA VAL A 19 -10.28 6.14 3.61
C VAL A 19 -8.77 6.28 3.55
N VAL A 20 -8.29 7.16 2.68
CA VAL A 20 -6.87 7.36 2.41
C VAL A 20 -6.42 8.68 3.00
N THR A 21 -5.25 8.72 3.62
CA THR A 21 -4.55 9.97 3.95
C THR A 21 -3.27 10.10 3.13
N GLY A 22 -2.79 11.33 3.04
CA GLY A 22 -1.64 11.67 2.22
C GLY A 22 -1.28 13.12 2.37
N THR A 23 -0.33 13.56 1.54
CA THR A 23 0.11 14.96 1.49
C THR A 23 0.12 15.43 0.04
N ALA A 24 -0.26 16.69 -0.19
CA ALA A 24 -0.34 17.26 -1.53
C ALA A 24 0.01 18.75 -1.52
N TRP A 25 0.52 19.23 -2.66
CA TRP A 25 0.55 20.65 -2.91
C TRP A 25 -0.88 21.18 -3.06
N THR A 26 -1.17 22.31 -2.44
CA THR A 26 -2.41 23.04 -2.66
C THR A 26 -2.37 23.78 -4.00
N LEU A 27 -3.50 24.38 -4.39
CA LEU A 27 -3.64 25.13 -5.64
C LEU A 27 -2.47 26.10 -5.87
N ASN A 28 -1.92 26.08 -7.08
CA ASN A 28 -0.74 26.85 -7.50
C ASN A 28 0.55 26.51 -6.74
N ASN A 29 0.63 25.34 -6.10
CA ASN A 29 1.77 24.89 -5.31
C ASN A 29 2.14 25.87 -4.20
N ALA A 30 1.14 26.46 -3.56
CA ALA A 30 1.34 27.49 -2.54
C ALA A 30 1.90 26.91 -1.23
N VAL A 31 1.33 25.79 -0.75
CA VAL A 31 1.68 25.14 0.51
C VAL A 31 1.52 23.61 0.39
N TYR A 32 2.20 22.83 1.24
CA TYR A 32 2.17 21.36 1.21
C TYR A 32 1.43 20.85 2.44
N HIS A 33 0.19 20.39 2.24
CA HIS A 33 -0.72 20.05 3.32
C HIS A 33 -1.19 18.59 3.27
N PRO A 34 -1.49 18.00 4.43
CA PRO A 34 -2.10 16.69 4.48
C PRO A 34 -3.56 16.73 4.02
N PHE A 35 -4.07 15.58 3.58
CA PHE A 35 -5.46 15.43 3.18
C PHE A 35 -6.03 14.09 3.64
N VAL A 36 -7.36 14.02 3.63
CA VAL A 36 -8.14 12.77 3.71
C VAL A 36 -8.98 12.65 2.45
N TYR A 37 -8.84 11.54 1.74
CA TYR A 37 -9.62 11.21 0.54
C TYR A 37 -10.57 10.04 0.82
N HIS A 38 -11.84 10.21 0.46
CA HIS A 38 -12.83 9.13 0.51
C HIS A 38 -13.96 9.39 -0.49
N ASN A 39 -14.32 8.37 -1.27
CA ASN A 39 -15.45 8.40 -2.21
C ASN A 39 -15.50 9.66 -3.12
N GLY A 40 -14.36 10.01 -3.72
CA GLY A 40 -14.25 11.14 -4.64
C GLY A 40 -14.21 12.52 -3.98
N SER A 41 -14.23 12.59 -2.64
CA SER A 41 -14.12 13.83 -1.87
C SER A 41 -12.76 13.90 -1.18
N THR A 42 -12.13 15.07 -1.20
CA THR A 42 -10.87 15.37 -0.52
C THR A 42 -11.12 16.43 0.56
N LEU A 43 -10.73 16.14 1.80
CA LEU A 43 -10.69 17.07 2.92
C LEU A 43 -9.24 17.49 3.16
N GLU A 44 -8.96 18.79 3.14
CA GLU A 44 -7.67 19.35 3.55
C GLU A 44 -7.54 19.35 5.08
N LEU A 45 -6.35 19.00 5.58
CA LEU A 45 -6.03 19.00 7.01
C LEU A 45 -5.15 20.20 7.33
N MET A 46 -5.65 21.10 8.19
CA MET A 46 -4.93 22.34 8.49
C MET A 46 -3.74 22.06 9.43
N PRO A 47 -2.55 22.63 9.19
CA PRO A 47 -1.39 22.46 10.07
C PRO A 47 -1.57 23.19 11.41
N LEU A 48 -0.72 22.87 12.39
CA LEU A 48 -0.65 23.63 13.64
C LEU A 48 -0.23 25.09 13.39
N GLY A 49 -0.98 26.03 13.98
CA GLY A 49 -0.69 27.47 13.89
C GLY A 49 -0.78 28.02 12.47
N GLU A 50 0.18 28.86 12.09
CA GLU A 50 0.29 29.47 10.75
C GLU A 50 1.31 28.74 9.86
N SER A 51 1.66 27.49 10.18
CA SER A 51 2.60 26.72 9.35
C SER A 51 2.06 26.51 7.94
N ALA A 52 2.99 26.45 6.98
CA ALA A 52 2.73 26.19 5.56
C ALA A 52 3.02 24.73 5.15
N TYR A 53 3.52 23.91 6.09
CA TYR A 53 4.04 22.58 5.78
C TYR A 53 3.62 21.58 6.85
N ALA A 54 2.88 20.56 6.42
CA ALA A 54 2.57 19.40 7.23
C ALA A 54 2.44 18.16 6.36
N GLY A 55 2.71 16.99 6.93
CA GLY A 55 2.57 15.70 6.27
C GLY A 55 1.81 14.70 7.14
N ALA A 56 0.89 13.96 6.54
CA ALA A 56 0.24 12.81 7.16
C ALA A 56 1.07 11.55 6.93
N THR A 57 1.08 10.66 7.92
CA THR A 57 1.75 9.35 7.82
C THR A 57 0.76 8.20 7.84
N ASP A 58 -0.29 8.29 8.65
CA ASP A 58 -1.24 7.19 8.84
C ASP A 58 -2.63 7.67 9.30
N ILE A 59 -3.66 6.83 9.12
CA ILE A 59 -5.05 7.10 9.45
C ILE A 59 -5.74 5.88 10.07
N ASN A 60 -6.40 6.07 11.21
CA ASN A 60 -7.16 4.99 11.84
C ASN A 60 -8.61 4.88 11.31
N MET A 61 -9.35 3.88 11.78
CA MET A 61 -10.73 3.60 11.35
C MET A 61 -11.71 4.75 11.63
N GLU A 62 -11.47 5.53 12.68
CA GLU A 62 -12.29 6.68 13.06
C GLU A 62 -11.85 7.98 12.37
N ARG A 63 -10.92 7.91 11.41
CA ARG A 63 -10.39 9.01 10.60
C ARG A 63 -9.54 10.03 11.37
N TYR A 64 -9.00 9.62 12.51
CA TYR A 64 -7.90 10.36 13.10
C TYR A 64 -6.64 10.10 12.31
N VAL A 65 -5.91 11.16 11.98
CA VAL A 65 -4.71 11.10 11.15
C VAL A 65 -3.51 11.47 12.01
N ALA A 66 -2.44 10.67 11.94
CA ALA A 66 -1.15 10.97 12.55
C ALA A 66 -0.20 11.56 11.50
N GLY A 67 0.76 12.34 11.98
CA GLY A 67 1.86 12.83 11.17
C GLY A 67 2.63 13.95 11.84
N ARG A 68 2.98 14.98 11.08
CA ARG A 68 3.88 16.06 11.51
C ARG A 68 3.52 17.40 10.89
N THR A 69 3.64 18.46 11.68
CA THR A 69 3.66 19.85 11.20
C THR A 69 5.09 20.40 11.32
N ASP A 70 5.62 21.01 10.26
CA ASP A 70 6.92 21.67 10.25
C ASP A 70 6.77 23.18 10.53
N GLY A 71 7.39 23.69 11.59
CA GLY A 71 7.44 25.12 11.88
C GLY A 71 8.48 25.87 11.02
N SER A 72 8.31 27.18 10.85
CA SER A 72 9.16 28.06 10.04
C SER A 72 10.57 28.34 10.65
N GLY A 73 11.17 27.39 11.38
CA GLY A 73 12.41 27.63 12.13
C GLY A 73 13.05 26.45 12.88
N LEU A 74 12.74 25.18 12.54
CA LEU A 74 13.27 23.90 13.09
C LEU A 74 12.42 23.18 14.13
N ASP A 75 11.34 23.78 14.64
CA ASP A 75 10.41 23.06 15.52
C ASP A 75 9.41 22.26 14.70
N ALA A 76 9.59 20.95 14.68
CA ALA A 76 8.59 20.04 14.15
C ALA A 76 7.81 19.36 15.24
N ARG A 77 6.52 19.20 15.02
CA ARG A 77 5.59 18.68 16.02
C ARG A 77 4.79 17.52 15.46
N ALA A 78 4.87 16.38 16.14
CA ALA A 78 3.94 15.28 15.95
C ALA A 78 2.52 15.84 16.12
N THR A 79 1.70 15.64 15.09
CA THR A 79 0.37 16.24 15.01
C THR A 79 -0.68 15.15 14.82
N LEU A 80 -1.76 15.24 15.59
CA LEU A 80 -2.98 14.47 15.38
C LEU A 80 -4.00 15.37 14.69
N TRP A 81 -4.53 14.96 13.55
CA TRP A 81 -5.72 15.59 12.99
C TRP A 81 -6.96 14.81 13.38
N THR A 82 -7.95 15.55 13.89
CA THR A 82 -9.30 15.04 14.15
C THR A 82 -10.03 14.70 12.85
N PRO A 83 -11.13 13.94 12.88
CA PRO A 83 -11.92 13.62 11.70
C PRO A 83 -12.45 14.86 10.96
N GLU A 84 -12.62 15.99 11.66
CA GLU A 84 -13.01 17.28 11.09
C GLU A 84 -11.83 18.08 10.49
N GLY A 85 -10.61 17.53 10.53
CA GLY A 85 -9.40 18.14 9.99
C GLY A 85 -8.73 19.16 10.91
N LYS A 86 -9.12 19.23 12.18
CA LYS A 86 -8.49 20.12 13.16
C LYS A 86 -7.21 19.48 13.72
N PRO A 87 -6.07 20.21 13.74
CA PRO A 87 -4.82 19.71 14.30
C PRO A 87 -4.82 19.78 15.83
N VAL A 88 -4.14 18.83 16.44
CA VAL A 88 -3.88 18.73 17.88
C VAL A 88 -2.38 18.41 18.03
N ASP A 89 -1.68 19.21 18.84
CA ASP A 89 -0.29 18.96 19.17
C ASP A 89 -0.18 17.73 20.08
N MET A 90 0.60 16.73 19.67
CA MET A 90 0.83 15.53 20.46
C MET A 90 1.91 15.74 21.54
N GLY A 91 2.67 16.84 21.48
CA GLY A 91 3.77 17.15 22.40
C GLY A 91 5.15 16.73 21.88
N ASN A 92 6.11 16.68 22.79
CA ASN A 92 7.50 16.28 22.53
C ASN A 92 8.15 15.56 23.72
N LEU A 93 9.35 15.01 23.51
CA LEU A 93 10.18 14.38 24.55
C LEU A 93 11.16 15.36 25.22
N GLY A 94 10.92 16.66 25.10
CA GLY A 94 11.79 17.73 25.62
C GLY A 94 12.71 18.39 24.58
N GLY A 95 12.85 17.80 23.38
CA GLY A 95 13.59 18.37 22.26
C GLY A 95 12.73 19.13 21.24
N SER A 96 13.33 19.48 20.11
CA SER A 96 12.75 20.39 19.10
C SER A 96 11.99 19.69 17.97
N MET A 97 12.16 18.37 17.80
CA MET A 97 11.54 17.64 16.70
C MET A 97 10.78 16.42 17.19
N THR A 98 9.51 16.29 16.78
CA THR A 98 8.74 15.05 16.89
C THR A 98 8.00 14.73 15.60
N THR A 99 7.85 13.44 15.33
CA THR A 99 7.12 12.90 14.17
C THR A 99 6.30 11.72 14.65
N ALA A 100 4.97 11.73 14.45
CA ALA A 100 4.18 10.52 14.55
C ALA A 100 4.28 9.72 13.24
N ALA A 101 4.43 8.41 13.34
CA ALA A 101 4.60 7.49 12.22
C ALA A 101 3.32 6.68 11.96
N GLU A 102 2.67 6.17 13.00
CA GLU A 102 1.50 5.30 12.86
C GLU A 102 0.47 5.55 13.98
N ILE A 103 -0.81 5.25 13.72
CA ILE A 103 -1.91 5.36 14.68
C ILE A 103 -2.89 4.19 14.58
N ASN A 104 -3.13 3.50 15.70
CA ASN A 104 -4.09 2.38 15.72
C ASN A 104 -5.54 2.82 16.05
N ASN A 105 -6.43 1.84 16.08
CA ASN A 105 -7.85 2.04 16.33
C ASN A 105 -8.19 2.32 17.80
N LEU A 106 -7.22 2.23 18.71
CA LEU A 106 -7.34 2.58 20.12
C LEU A 106 -6.90 4.03 20.40
N LEU A 107 -6.58 4.81 19.36
CA LEU A 107 -5.98 6.14 19.47
C LEU A 107 -4.63 6.14 20.22
N GLN A 108 -3.87 5.08 20.02
CA GLN A 108 -2.44 5.06 20.32
C GLN A 108 -1.69 5.44 19.06
N ALA A 109 -0.69 6.30 19.19
CA ALA A 109 0.20 6.67 18.10
C ALA A 109 1.65 6.43 18.51
N VAL A 110 2.48 5.98 17.57
CA VAL A 110 3.92 5.83 17.81
C VAL A 110 4.70 6.70 16.85
N GLY A 111 5.96 6.94 17.18
CA GLY A 111 6.84 7.70 16.32
C GLY A 111 8.20 7.86 16.94
N TYR A 112 8.84 8.98 16.64
CA TYR A 112 10.14 9.33 17.22
C TYR A 112 10.26 10.83 17.46
N GLY A 113 11.07 11.18 18.46
CA GLY A 113 11.26 12.54 18.91
C GLY A 113 12.65 12.78 19.47
N GLU A 114 13.09 14.03 19.41
CA GLU A 114 14.28 14.50 20.08
C GLU A 114 14.01 14.64 21.59
N THR A 115 14.89 14.08 22.41
CA THR A 115 14.86 14.22 23.88
C THR A 115 15.45 15.57 24.31
N ALA A 116 15.35 15.89 25.61
CA ALA A 116 16.00 17.08 26.16
C ALA A 116 17.55 17.05 26.03
N GLU A 117 18.11 15.85 25.93
CA GLU A 117 19.55 15.59 25.77
C GLU A 117 20.02 15.68 24.30
N GLY A 118 19.09 15.75 23.33
CA GLY A 118 19.38 15.79 21.90
C GLY A 118 19.42 14.42 21.22
N ASP A 119 19.10 13.36 21.95
CA ASP A 119 18.99 11.99 21.42
C ASP A 119 17.68 11.80 20.66
N THR A 120 17.59 10.85 19.72
CA THR A 120 16.32 10.56 19.02
C THR A 120 15.72 9.27 19.55
N HIS A 121 14.63 9.36 20.30
CA HIS A 121 13.97 8.20 20.88
C HIS A 121 12.61 7.91 20.24
N ALA A 122 12.26 6.63 20.18
CA ALA A 122 10.91 6.18 19.90
C ALA A 122 9.97 6.62 21.02
N PHE A 123 8.72 6.98 20.68
CA PHE A 123 7.70 7.28 21.67
C PHE A 123 6.40 6.53 21.40
N MET A 124 5.60 6.38 22.45
CA MET A 124 4.18 6.06 22.40
C MET A 124 3.38 7.25 22.91
N TRP A 125 2.36 7.66 22.18
CA TRP A 125 1.41 8.68 22.57
C TRP A 125 0.04 8.06 22.79
N MET A 126 -0.59 8.39 23.90
CA MET A 126 -1.97 7.99 24.20
C MET A 126 -2.69 9.11 24.95
N ARG A 127 -3.78 9.62 24.37
CA ARG A 127 -4.71 10.55 25.05
C ARG A 127 -4.03 11.79 25.66
N GLY A 128 -3.00 12.30 25.01
CA GLY A 128 -2.28 13.52 25.44
C GLY A 128 -0.97 13.23 26.18
N ASP A 129 -0.72 11.98 26.58
CA ASP A 129 0.50 11.59 27.26
C ASP A 129 1.49 10.97 26.27
N MET A 130 2.69 11.54 26.18
CA MET A 130 3.81 11.01 25.40
C MET A 130 4.78 10.29 26.34
N THR A 131 5.05 9.02 26.05
CA THR A 131 5.97 8.16 26.79
C THR A 131 7.17 7.82 25.92
N ASP A 132 8.37 8.08 26.43
CA ASP A 132 9.62 7.61 25.84
C ASP A 132 9.70 6.08 25.93
N LEU A 133 9.96 5.40 24.81
CA LEU A 133 10.10 3.95 24.72
C LEU A 133 11.55 3.47 24.86
N GLY A 134 12.52 4.40 24.94
CA GLY A 134 13.93 4.14 25.14
C GLY A 134 14.61 3.46 23.95
N THR A 135 15.80 2.92 24.22
CA THR A 135 16.69 2.29 23.24
C THR A 135 17.16 0.92 23.75
N LEU A 136 17.73 0.09 22.87
CA LEU A 136 18.33 -1.20 23.25
C LEU A 136 19.59 -0.98 24.08
N SER A 137 20.51 -0.16 23.57
CA SER A 137 21.77 0.18 24.24
C SER A 137 22.48 1.42 23.67
N GLY A 138 22.04 1.95 22.52
CA GLY A 138 22.54 3.20 21.94
C GLY A 138 21.72 4.43 22.35
N ASP A 139 21.85 5.51 21.58
CA ASP A 139 21.21 6.81 21.78
C ASP A 139 20.09 7.11 20.76
N HIS A 140 19.74 6.11 19.93
CA HIS A 140 18.77 6.29 18.85
C HIS A 140 17.79 5.12 18.78
N SER A 141 16.50 5.43 18.73
CA SER A 141 15.43 4.49 18.38
C SER A 141 14.32 5.19 17.59
N LYS A 142 13.62 4.41 16.76
CA LYS A 142 12.45 4.89 16.00
C LYS A 142 11.40 3.80 15.97
N ALA A 143 10.17 4.15 16.34
CA ALA A 143 9.00 3.33 16.09
C ALA A 143 8.38 3.72 14.75
N TYR A 144 8.06 2.72 13.92
CA TYR A 144 7.47 2.91 12.60
C TYR A 144 6.05 2.38 12.50
N SER A 145 5.72 1.31 13.23
CA SER A 145 4.41 0.67 13.14
C SER A 145 3.92 0.13 14.47
N LEU A 146 2.60 0.03 14.63
CA LEU A 146 1.92 -0.40 15.84
C LEU A 146 0.63 -1.16 15.53
N ASN A 147 0.40 -2.31 16.16
CA ASN A 147 -0.85 -3.05 15.97
C ASN A 147 -1.88 -2.76 17.08
N ASN A 148 -3.09 -3.30 16.96
CA ASN A 148 -4.15 -3.10 17.95
C ASN A 148 -3.91 -3.86 19.26
N ASN A 149 -2.91 -4.74 19.32
CA ASN A 149 -2.45 -5.40 20.54
C ASN A 149 -1.41 -4.57 21.31
N GLY A 150 -1.02 -3.40 20.80
CA GLY A 150 -0.02 -2.54 21.42
C GLY A 150 1.44 -2.93 21.12
N ILE A 151 1.66 -3.93 20.25
CA ILE A 151 3.01 -4.27 19.78
C ILE A 151 3.47 -3.17 18.83
N THR A 152 4.56 -2.53 19.21
CA THR A 152 5.21 -1.48 18.43
C THR A 152 6.49 -2.02 17.82
N VAL A 153 6.82 -1.68 16.58
CA VAL A 153 8.03 -2.17 15.90
C VAL A 153 8.84 -1.04 15.28
N GLY A 154 10.14 -1.28 15.12
CA GLY A 154 11.01 -0.32 14.46
C GLY A 154 12.47 -0.71 14.49
N LEU A 155 13.32 0.27 14.82
CA LEU A 155 14.76 0.05 15.01
C LEU A 155 15.28 0.72 16.27
N SER A 156 16.40 0.19 16.76
CA SER A 156 17.23 0.85 17.77
C SER A 156 18.70 0.66 17.41
N TRP A 157 19.51 1.69 17.71
CA TRP A 157 20.96 1.59 17.63
C TRP A 157 21.49 0.74 18.78
N LEU A 158 22.56 0.00 18.48
CA LEU A 158 23.37 -0.74 19.44
C LEU A 158 24.57 0.11 19.85
N GLU A 159 25.21 -0.26 20.96
CA GLU A 159 26.36 0.48 21.49
C GLU A 159 27.56 0.34 20.54
N GLY A 160 28.10 1.48 20.08
CA GLY A 160 29.29 1.55 19.22
C GLY A 160 29.04 1.19 17.75
N ASN A 161 29.56 2.02 16.84
CA ASN A 161 29.64 1.80 15.38
C ASN A 161 28.35 2.00 14.55
N PHE A 162 27.36 2.76 15.02
CA PHE A 162 26.15 3.09 14.23
C PHE A 162 25.38 1.85 13.69
N VAL A 163 25.57 0.71 14.34
CA VAL A 163 24.89 -0.56 14.07
C VAL A 163 23.47 -0.45 14.61
N PHE A 164 22.47 -0.93 13.86
CA PHE A 164 21.08 -0.88 14.29
C PHE A 164 20.35 -2.18 14.04
N ALA A 165 19.53 -2.56 15.01
CA ALA A 165 18.74 -3.77 15.01
C ALA A 165 17.25 -3.45 14.90
N ALA A 166 16.54 -4.32 14.18
CA ALA A 166 15.10 -4.41 14.26
C ALA A 166 14.72 -4.75 15.71
N CYS A 167 13.70 -4.07 16.22
CA CYS A 167 13.21 -4.30 17.57
C CYS A 167 11.69 -4.19 17.63
N TYR A 168 11.12 -4.68 18.71
CA TYR A 168 9.74 -4.45 19.08
C TYR A 168 9.65 -4.00 20.54
N TRP A 169 8.59 -3.26 20.84
CA TRP A 169 8.22 -2.90 22.21
C TRP A 169 6.90 -3.59 22.56
N GLU A 170 6.88 -4.18 23.74
CA GLU A 170 5.70 -4.80 24.36
C GLU A 170 5.67 -4.33 25.83
N ASP A 171 4.56 -3.75 26.26
CA ASP A 171 4.40 -3.19 27.61
C ASP A 171 5.52 -2.22 28.04
N GLY A 172 6.01 -1.41 27.10
CA GLY A 172 7.09 -0.43 27.31
C GLY A 172 8.50 -1.04 27.42
N VAL A 173 8.64 -2.36 27.22
CA VAL A 173 9.94 -3.04 27.23
C VAL A 173 10.40 -3.27 25.79
N ILE A 174 11.62 -2.85 25.50
CA ILE A 174 12.25 -3.05 24.19
C ILE A 174 12.91 -4.42 24.08
N HIS A 175 12.73 -5.06 22.93
CA HIS A 175 13.26 -6.38 22.61
C HIS A 175 13.89 -6.38 21.21
N GLU A 176 15.11 -6.89 21.10
CA GLU A 176 15.76 -7.10 19.80
C GLU A 176 15.09 -8.25 19.03
N LEU A 177 14.86 -8.04 17.73
CA LEU A 177 14.45 -9.09 16.79
C LEU A 177 15.69 -9.80 16.22
N PRO A 178 15.65 -11.13 16.04
CA PRO A 178 16.81 -11.88 15.55
C PRO A 178 17.25 -11.38 14.16
N GLY A 179 18.56 -11.24 13.95
CA GLY A 179 19.14 -10.89 12.65
C GLY A 179 19.47 -12.11 11.76
N LEU A 180 20.14 -11.86 10.62
CA LEU A 180 20.67 -12.90 9.72
C LEU A 180 22.20 -13.06 9.81
N GLY A 181 22.82 -12.53 10.86
CA GLY A 181 24.26 -12.56 11.10
C GLY A 181 25.06 -11.39 10.53
N GLY A 182 24.40 -10.38 9.96
CA GLY A 182 25.01 -9.09 9.57
C GLY A 182 24.62 -7.95 10.50
N GLU A 183 25.09 -6.74 10.21
CA GLU A 183 25.08 -5.57 11.11
C GLU A 183 23.77 -4.76 11.10
N PHE A 184 22.89 -4.94 10.12
CA PHE A 184 21.72 -4.07 9.96
C PHE A 184 20.44 -4.86 9.78
N SER A 185 19.46 -4.57 10.64
CA SER A 185 18.07 -5.00 10.46
C SER A 185 17.12 -3.87 10.85
N ARG A 186 15.92 -3.87 10.25
CA ARG A 186 14.87 -2.89 10.53
C ARG A 186 13.51 -3.56 10.36
N ALA A 187 12.61 -3.37 11.33
CA ALA A 187 11.21 -3.71 11.19
C ALA A 187 10.44 -2.47 10.73
N PHE A 188 9.54 -2.61 9.76
CA PHE A 188 8.76 -1.51 9.20
C PHE A 188 7.27 -1.63 9.49
N GLY A 189 6.70 -2.84 9.42
CA GLY A 189 5.27 -3.07 9.60
C GLY A 189 4.98 -4.24 10.53
N VAL A 190 3.84 -4.18 11.24
CA VAL A 190 3.32 -5.27 12.06
C VAL A 190 1.81 -5.41 11.88
N ASN A 191 1.30 -6.65 11.79
CA ASN A 191 -0.15 -6.91 11.75
C ASN A 191 -0.70 -7.36 13.11
N ASP A 192 -2.03 -7.49 13.24
CA ASP A 192 -2.71 -7.90 14.48
C ASP A 192 -2.47 -9.38 14.86
N HIS A 193 -1.82 -10.16 13.98
CA HIS A 193 -1.32 -11.50 14.28
C HIS A 193 0.13 -11.50 14.81
N ASN A 194 0.68 -10.32 15.13
CA ASN A 194 2.06 -10.11 15.58
C ASN A 194 3.09 -10.64 14.57
N GLN A 195 2.77 -10.61 13.28
CA GLN A 195 3.74 -10.84 12.21
C GLN A 195 4.37 -9.51 11.85
N ILE A 196 5.70 -9.47 11.89
CA ILE A 196 6.49 -8.25 11.69
C ILE A 196 7.25 -8.40 10.38
N VAL A 197 7.30 -7.36 9.56
CA VAL A 197 8.02 -7.37 8.28
C VAL A 197 9.08 -6.27 8.23
N GLY A 198 10.09 -6.49 7.40
CA GLY A 198 11.19 -5.55 7.25
C GLY A 198 12.33 -6.15 6.44
N TYR A 199 13.56 -5.75 6.77
CA TYR A 199 14.75 -6.36 6.22
C TYR A 199 15.78 -6.72 7.29
N ALA A 200 16.64 -7.68 6.97
CA ALA A 200 17.86 -7.97 7.70
C ALA A 200 19.01 -8.23 6.71
N ARG A 201 20.24 -7.88 7.09
CA ARG A 201 21.42 -8.23 6.30
C ARG A 201 22.05 -9.54 6.79
N PRO A 202 22.36 -10.49 5.91
CA PRO A 202 23.28 -11.58 6.23
C PRO A 202 24.73 -11.05 6.33
N GLN A 203 25.62 -11.83 6.96
CA GLN A 203 27.03 -11.45 7.13
C GLN A 203 27.73 -11.05 5.82
N TYR A 204 27.39 -11.75 4.73
CA TYR A 204 27.84 -11.45 3.38
C TYR A 204 26.63 -11.40 2.46
N GLY A 205 26.10 -10.21 2.25
CA GLY A 205 25.00 -9.98 1.33
C GLY A 205 24.29 -8.67 1.58
N ASN A 206 23.32 -8.39 0.73
CA ASN A 206 22.56 -7.16 0.77
C ASN A 206 21.29 -7.32 1.62
N ARG A 207 20.47 -6.26 1.66
CA ARG A 207 19.21 -6.27 2.39
C ARG A 207 18.33 -7.42 1.90
N THR A 208 17.97 -8.29 2.84
CA THR A 208 17.09 -9.44 2.59
C THR A 208 15.75 -9.15 3.25
N PRO A 209 14.63 -9.20 2.51
CA PRO A 209 13.31 -9.00 3.06
C PRO A 209 12.96 -10.19 3.94
N VAL A 210 12.39 -9.92 5.11
CA VAL A 210 12.12 -10.94 6.13
C VAL A 210 10.77 -10.72 6.79
N VAL A 211 10.23 -11.81 7.31
CA VAL A 211 9.12 -11.81 8.26
C VAL A 211 9.60 -12.40 9.57
N TRP A 212 9.34 -11.71 10.67
CA TRP A 212 9.48 -12.21 12.02
C TRP A 212 8.12 -12.65 12.56
N GLN A 213 8.12 -13.77 13.27
CA GLN A 213 6.97 -14.22 14.04
C GLN A 213 7.49 -14.83 15.34
N GLN A 214 7.08 -14.24 16.47
CA GLN A 214 7.66 -14.55 17.78
C GLN A 214 9.19 -14.34 17.78
N ARG A 215 9.97 -15.43 17.93
CA ARG A 215 11.45 -15.42 17.91
C ARG A 215 12.04 -16.01 16.63
N TRP A 216 11.21 -16.27 15.62
CA TRP A 216 11.67 -16.84 14.35
C TRP A 216 11.77 -15.77 13.28
N ILE A 217 12.84 -15.83 12.49
CA ILE A 217 13.03 -15.03 11.28
C ILE A 217 12.97 -15.94 10.06
N ARG A 218 12.18 -15.55 9.06
CA ARG A 218 12.11 -16.21 7.76
C ARG A 218 12.43 -15.22 6.65
N ARG A 219 13.27 -15.63 5.70
CA ARG A 219 13.54 -14.87 4.46
C ARG A 219 12.33 -14.97 3.53
N LEU A 220 11.89 -13.84 3.00
CA LEU A 220 10.88 -13.81 1.94
C LEU A 220 11.54 -14.10 0.59
N ARG A 221 10.81 -14.76 -0.32
CA ARG A 221 11.33 -15.13 -1.64
C ARG A 221 11.08 -13.98 -2.63
N TYR A 222 12.10 -13.54 -3.34
CA TYR A 222 12.00 -12.48 -4.34
C TYR A 222 12.86 -12.81 -5.58
N PRO A 223 12.53 -12.25 -6.76
CA PRO A 223 13.34 -12.45 -7.96
C PRO A 223 14.80 -12.02 -7.77
N ASN A 224 15.73 -12.58 -8.56
CA ASN A 224 17.15 -12.24 -8.47
C ASN A 224 17.37 -10.72 -8.64
N SER A 225 17.83 -10.09 -7.56
CA SER A 225 18.10 -8.65 -7.43
C SER A 225 19.26 -8.43 -6.46
N SER A 226 19.82 -7.22 -6.46
CA SER A 226 20.78 -6.78 -5.46
C SER A 226 20.18 -6.76 -4.06
N GLY A 227 18.89 -6.56 -3.82
CA GLY A 227 18.32 -6.52 -2.48
C GLY A 227 16.83 -6.22 -2.48
N ALA A 228 16.15 -6.50 -1.37
CA ALA A 228 14.74 -6.15 -1.21
C ALA A 228 14.39 -5.88 0.25
N GLU A 229 13.29 -5.16 0.44
CA GLU A 229 12.74 -4.77 1.73
C GLU A 229 11.23 -4.97 1.71
N ALA A 230 10.67 -5.37 2.84
CA ALA A 230 9.23 -5.40 3.07
C ALA A 230 8.82 -4.21 3.94
N HIS A 231 7.87 -3.40 3.48
CA HIS A 231 7.51 -2.13 4.12
C HIS A 231 6.23 -2.24 4.96
N GLY A 232 5.22 -2.95 4.47
CA GLY A 232 3.92 -3.08 5.12
C GLY A 232 3.33 -4.49 5.01
N ILE A 233 2.48 -4.86 5.95
CA ILE A 233 1.80 -6.15 6.03
C ILE A 233 0.37 -5.95 6.55
N ASN A 234 -0.61 -6.58 5.91
CA ASN A 234 -1.99 -6.59 6.42
C ASN A 234 -2.31 -7.87 7.22
N ASN A 235 -3.53 -7.95 7.78
CA ASN A 235 -3.97 -9.09 8.58
C ASN A 235 -4.21 -10.37 7.76
N ASN A 236 -4.28 -10.27 6.42
CA ASN A 236 -4.32 -11.43 5.53
C ASN A 236 -2.92 -12.00 5.24
N GLY A 237 -1.86 -11.33 5.69
CA GLY A 237 -0.48 -11.72 5.44
C GLY A 237 0.05 -11.31 4.06
N VAL A 238 -0.66 -10.42 3.35
CA VAL A 238 -0.15 -9.80 2.13
C VAL A 238 0.87 -8.74 2.52
N ILE A 239 2.03 -8.75 1.86
CA ILE A 239 3.15 -7.87 2.18
C ILE A 239 3.47 -7.00 0.97
N ILE A 240 3.65 -5.70 1.18
CA ILE A 240 4.17 -4.78 0.17
C ILE A 240 5.63 -4.45 0.45
N GLY A 241 6.37 -4.12 -0.59
CA GLY A 241 7.76 -3.72 -0.44
C GLY A 241 8.41 -3.29 -1.74
N SER A 242 9.73 -3.17 -1.70
CA SER A 242 10.51 -2.73 -2.84
C SER A 242 11.76 -3.59 -3.03
N MET A 243 12.21 -3.66 -4.28
CA MET A 243 13.38 -4.44 -4.70
C MET A 243 14.34 -3.54 -5.45
N GLU A 244 15.61 -3.55 -5.06
CA GLU A 244 16.65 -2.73 -5.68
C GLU A 244 16.93 -3.17 -7.11
N LYS A 245 17.10 -2.21 -8.03
CA LYS A 245 17.45 -2.46 -9.44
C LYS A 245 18.87 -1.96 -9.72
N GLY A 246 19.83 -2.87 -9.57
CA GLY A 246 21.24 -2.63 -9.94
C GLY A 246 22.11 -2.14 -8.79
N SER A 247 23.40 -1.89 -9.09
CA SER A 247 24.44 -1.61 -8.10
C SER A 247 24.41 -0.20 -7.50
N TRP A 248 23.54 0.68 -8.02
CA TRP A 248 23.34 2.06 -7.56
C TRP A 248 21.85 2.21 -7.24
N SER A 249 21.53 2.45 -5.97
CA SER A 249 20.22 2.31 -5.30
C SER A 249 19.09 3.25 -5.75
N GLU A 250 19.17 3.85 -6.95
CA GLU A 250 18.23 4.92 -7.37
C GLU A 250 16.95 4.40 -8.04
N TYR A 251 16.90 3.12 -8.42
CA TYR A 251 15.71 2.53 -9.02
C TYR A 251 15.25 1.33 -8.21
N SER A 252 14.09 1.45 -7.57
CA SER A 252 13.38 0.31 -6.98
C SER A 252 12.32 -0.21 -7.93
N THR A 253 12.03 -1.51 -7.83
CA THR A 253 10.81 -2.11 -8.35
C THR A 253 9.90 -2.40 -7.18
N GLU A 254 8.72 -1.81 -7.19
CA GLU A 254 7.68 -2.09 -6.21
C GLU A 254 7.12 -3.51 -6.40
N ILE A 255 7.03 -4.25 -5.30
CA ILE A 255 6.68 -5.67 -5.27
C ILE A 255 5.66 -5.97 -4.18
N VAL A 256 4.92 -7.05 -4.38
CA VAL A 256 3.92 -7.58 -3.45
C VAL A 256 4.19 -9.07 -3.25
N TRP A 257 4.20 -9.52 -2.00
CA TRP A 257 4.10 -10.94 -1.66
C TRP A 257 2.64 -11.25 -1.32
N PRO A 258 1.94 -12.07 -2.13
CA PRO A 258 0.56 -12.47 -1.83
C PRO A 258 0.43 -13.25 -0.52
N SER A 259 1.48 -13.96 -0.15
CA SER A 259 1.72 -14.40 1.22
C SER A 259 3.22 -14.63 1.42
N PRO A 260 3.68 -14.80 2.66
CA PRO A 260 5.11 -14.96 2.95
C PRO A 260 5.77 -16.19 2.31
N ASP A 261 4.98 -17.18 1.88
CA ASP A 261 5.45 -18.43 1.28
C ASP A 261 5.65 -18.34 -0.24
N TYR A 262 5.10 -17.30 -0.86
CA TYR A 262 5.13 -17.11 -2.30
C TYR A 262 6.29 -16.21 -2.74
N MET A 263 6.65 -16.33 -4.02
CA MET A 263 7.58 -15.42 -4.67
C MET A 263 6.95 -14.03 -4.79
N ALA A 264 7.70 -12.97 -4.52
CA ALA A 264 7.26 -11.60 -4.77
C ALA A 264 6.91 -11.40 -6.25
N VAL A 265 5.82 -10.67 -6.48
CA VAL A 265 5.33 -10.28 -7.79
C VAL A 265 5.49 -8.78 -7.94
N SER A 266 5.94 -8.32 -9.11
CA SER A 266 6.02 -6.89 -9.38
C SER A 266 4.62 -6.28 -9.45
N VAL A 267 4.44 -5.11 -8.81
CA VAL A 267 3.15 -4.39 -8.82
C VAL A 267 2.70 -4.04 -10.23
N TYR A 268 3.64 -3.84 -11.18
CA TYR A 268 3.32 -3.58 -12.59
C TYR A 268 2.54 -4.73 -13.26
N LYS A 269 2.66 -5.96 -12.74
CA LYS A 269 1.85 -7.10 -13.21
C LYS A 269 0.43 -7.10 -12.63
N LEU A 270 0.17 -6.25 -11.63
CA LEU A 270 -1.12 -6.10 -10.97
C LEU A 270 -1.88 -4.86 -11.48
N LEU A 271 -1.22 -4.02 -12.29
CA LEU A 271 -1.85 -2.89 -12.95
C LEU A 271 -2.67 -3.36 -14.16
N PRO A 272 -3.80 -2.71 -14.45
CA PRO A 272 -4.48 -2.93 -15.70
C PRO A 272 -3.56 -2.63 -16.90
N PRO A 273 -3.59 -3.46 -17.96
CA PRO A 273 -3.03 -3.19 -19.28
C PRO A 273 -3.45 -1.80 -19.77
N ASN A 274 -2.53 -1.08 -20.40
CA ASN A 274 -2.70 0.31 -20.83
C ASN A 274 -3.05 1.31 -19.72
N SER A 275 -2.79 0.99 -18.44
CA SER A 275 -2.84 2.03 -17.42
C SER A 275 -1.87 3.14 -17.79
N ARG A 276 -2.26 4.38 -17.54
CA ARG A 276 -1.38 5.54 -17.76
C ARG A 276 -0.30 5.67 -16.69
N TRP A 277 -0.28 4.80 -15.69
CA TRP A 277 0.78 4.78 -14.68
C TRP A 277 2.08 4.34 -15.30
N GLY A 278 3.05 5.25 -15.33
CA GLY A 278 4.38 5.00 -15.85
C GLY A 278 5.28 4.40 -14.78
N TYR A 279 5.64 5.21 -13.80
CA TYR A 279 6.51 4.83 -12.69
C TYR A 279 5.70 4.77 -11.39
N ILE A 280 5.53 3.57 -10.84
CA ILE A 280 4.98 3.35 -9.49
C ILE A 280 6.13 3.35 -8.49
N ALA A 281 5.98 4.09 -7.40
CA ALA A 281 6.96 4.21 -6.34
C ALA A 281 6.31 4.32 -4.96
N ASN A 282 7.07 4.00 -3.90
CA ASN A 282 6.67 4.24 -2.52
C ASN A 282 5.31 3.60 -2.21
N LEU A 283 5.18 2.28 -2.36
CA LEU A 283 4.05 1.56 -1.74
C LEU A 283 4.12 1.83 -0.24
N SER A 284 3.19 2.67 0.25
CA SER A 284 3.30 3.27 1.58
C SER A 284 2.52 2.49 2.61
N ASP A 285 1.34 1.98 2.24
CA ASP A 285 0.47 1.27 3.16
C ASP A 285 -0.48 0.30 2.44
N ILE A 286 -0.95 -0.72 3.15
CA ILE A 286 -1.87 -1.76 2.69
C ILE A 286 -2.91 -2.08 3.76
N ASN A 287 -4.20 -2.04 3.39
CA ASN A 287 -5.28 -2.42 4.29
C ASN A 287 -5.68 -3.91 4.17
N ASP A 288 -6.58 -4.38 5.03
CA ASP A 288 -7.08 -5.76 5.05
C ASP A 288 -8.01 -6.10 3.88
N LEU A 289 -8.30 -5.12 3.03
CA LEU A 289 -8.97 -5.30 1.74
C LEU A 289 -7.97 -5.50 0.61
N ASN A 290 -6.68 -5.66 0.95
CA ASN A 290 -5.53 -5.72 0.06
C ASN A 290 -5.35 -4.46 -0.80
N GLN A 291 -6.01 -3.36 -0.46
CA GLN A 291 -5.84 -2.10 -1.17
C GLN A 291 -4.52 -1.46 -0.76
N ILE A 292 -3.75 -1.01 -1.75
CA ILE A 292 -2.41 -0.48 -1.57
C ILE A 292 -2.43 0.99 -1.97
N VAL A 293 -1.82 1.84 -1.15
CA VAL A 293 -1.62 3.26 -1.47
C VAL A 293 -0.16 3.59 -1.69
N GLY A 294 0.09 4.65 -2.44
CA GLY A 294 1.43 5.14 -2.73
C GLY A 294 1.41 6.30 -3.71
N SER A 295 2.52 6.49 -4.42
CA SER A 295 2.73 7.60 -5.35
C SER A 295 3.32 7.14 -6.69
N GLY A 296 3.05 7.83 -7.78
CA GLY A 296 3.67 7.49 -9.06
C GLY A 296 3.42 8.52 -10.15
N ASN A 297 4.03 8.33 -11.31
CA ASN A 297 3.85 9.21 -12.47
C ASN A 297 2.62 8.75 -13.27
N TYR A 298 1.79 9.69 -13.70
CA TYR A 298 0.54 9.42 -14.41
C TYR A 298 0.49 10.11 -15.78
N GLY A 299 0.92 9.38 -16.82
CA GLY A 299 0.91 9.83 -18.20
C GLY A 299 2.28 10.24 -18.73
N PRO A 300 2.36 10.62 -20.01
CA PRO A 300 3.64 10.77 -20.72
C PRO A 300 4.42 12.06 -20.38
N ASN A 301 3.78 13.02 -19.70
CA ASN A 301 4.37 14.33 -19.40
C ASN A 301 4.82 14.47 -17.93
N ASP A 302 4.57 13.46 -17.10
CA ASP A 302 4.93 13.49 -15.67
C ASP A 302 6.36 12.98 -15.46
N ASP A 303 7.18 13.82 -14.84
CA ASP A 303 8.51 13.44 -14.36
C ASP A 303 8.50 13.06 -12.87
N VAL A 304 9.67 12.76 -12.31
CA VAL A 304 9.82 12.37 -10.90
C VAL A 304 9.38 13.44 -9.89
N PHE A 305 9.15 14.68 -10.33
CA PHE A 305 8.74 15.80 -9.47
C PHE A 305 7.23 16.03 -9.45
N ASN A 306 6.48 15.38 -10.33
CA ASN A 306 5.02 15.49 -10.42
C ASN A 306 4.40 14.11 -10.15
N ARG A 307 4.35 13.71 -8.89
CA ARG A 307 3.78 12.42 -8.51
C ARG A 307 2.31 12.56 -8.18
N HIS A 308 1.58 11.48 -8.45
CA HIS A 308 0.17 11.35 -8.19
C HIS A 308 -0.08 10.21 -7.21
N ALA A 309 -0.92 10.47 -6.22
CA ALA A 309 -1.33 9.46 -5.27
C ALA A 309 -2.29 8.46 -5.95
N PHE A 310 -2.03 7.18 -5.75
CA PHE A 310 -2.90 6.09 -6.20
C PHE A 310 -3.50 5.33 -5.03
N LEU A 311 -4.66 4.74 -5.30
CA LEU A 311 -5.27 3.68 -4.54
C LEU A 311 -5.39 2.49 -5.50
N LEU A 312 -4.56 1.49 -5.30
CA LEU A 312 -4.57 0.26 -6.08
C LEU A 312 -5.41 -0.77 -5.35
N THR A 313 -6.34 -1.42 -6.04
CA THR A 313 -7.05 -2.60 -5.53
C THR A 313 -6.60 -3.79 -6.36
N PRO A 314 -5.57 -4.54 -5.93
CA PRO A 314 -5.14 -5.76 -6.59
C PRO A 314 -6.30 -6.74 -6.71
N VAL A 315 -6.39 -7.37 -7.85
CA VAL A 315 -7.38 -8.40 -8.15
C VAL A 315 -6.70 -9.76 -8.09
N TYR A 316 -7.34 -10.70 -7.40
CA TYR A 316 -6.90 -12.09 -7.33
C TYR A 316 -7.95 -12.97 -8.04
N PRO A 317 -7.71 -13.37 -9.29
CA PRO A 317 -8.62 -14.21 -10.06
C PRO A 317 -9.01 -15.49 -9.34
N SER A 318 -10.30 -15.82 -9.34
CA SER A 318 -10.82 -17.06 -8.75
C SER A 318 -11.09 -18.14 -9.80
N PHE A 319 -11.19 -17.75 -11.07
CA PHE A 319 -11.43 -18.63 -12.21
C PHE A 319 -10.79 -18.05 -13.47
N ASP A 320 -10.69 -18.87 -14.51
CA ASP A 320 -9.90 -18.53 -15.70
C ASP A 320 -10.80 -18.14 -16.87
N LEU A 321 -10.44 -17.09 -17.59
CA LEU A 321 -11.07 -16.64 -18.83
C LEU A 321 -10.06 -16.79 -19.98
N THR A 322 -10.51 -17.39 -21.09
CA THR A 322 -9.72 -17.59 -22.29
C THR A 322 -9.74 -16.36 -23.21
N GLN A 323 -8.93 -16.38 -24.26
CA GLN A 323 -9.08 -15.47 -25.39
C GLN A 323 -10.23 -15.90 -26.29
N PHE A 324 -10.82 -14.95 -27.03
CA PHE A 324 -11.75 -15.28 -28.09
C PHE A 324 -11.07 -16.12 -29.17
N SER A 325 -11.73 -17.20 -29.58
CA SER A 325 -11.31 -18.07 -30.68
C SER A 325 -12.43 -18.20 -31.73
N PRO A 326 -12.16 -18.00 -33.04
CA PRO A 326 -10.86 -17.70 -33.65
C PRO A 326 -10.33 -16.29 -33.37
N GLY A 327 -11.15 -15.36 -32.86
CA GLY A 327 -10.68 -14.01 -32.49
C GLY A 327 -10.40 -13.12 -33.71
N ILE A 328 -11.16 -13.31 -34.78
CA ILE A 328 -11.04 -12.57 -36.04
C ILE A 328 -12.24 -11.63 -36.17
N SER A 329 -11.98 -10.37 -36.54
CA SER A 329 -13.03 -9.38 -36.77
C SER A 329 -13.99 -9.81 -37.89
N GLY A 330 -15.29 -9.57 -37.70
CA GLY A 330 -16.35 -9.98 -38.61
C GLY A 330 -16.69 -11.49 -38.58
N GLN A 331 -16.08 -12.26 -37.68
CA GLN A 331 -16.37 -13.69 -37.51
C GLN A 331 -17.00 -13.99 -36.15
N MET A 332 -17.79 -15.07 -36.11
CA MET A 332 -18.26 -15.65 -34.86
C MET A 332 -17.07 -16.21 -34.09
N SER A 333 -16.98 -15.88 -32.81
CA SER A 333 -15.95 -16.38 -31.91
C SER A 333 -16.54 -16.75 -30.55
N THR A 334 -15.91 -17.68 -29.86
CA THR A 334 -16.25 -18.09 -28.50
C THR A 334 -15.23 -17.58 -27.50
N ILE A 335 -15.68 -17.27 -26.29
CA ILE A 335 -14.83 -17.06 -25.12
C ILE A 335 -15.36 -17.93 -23.98
N GLU A 336 -14.45 -18.55 -23.24
CA GLU A 336 -14.76 -19.58 -22.25
C GLU A 336 -14.23 -19.16 -20.88
N ALA A 337 -15.06 -19.35 -19.85
CA ALA A 337 -14.65 -19.30 -18.45
C ALA A 337 -14.53 -20.74 -17.91
N HIS A 338 -13.39 -21.08 -17.32
CA HIS A 338 -13.10 -22.39 -16.73
C HIS A 338 -12.88 -22.27 -15.22
N ASN A 339 -12.95 -23.39 -14.52
CA ASN A 339 -12.81 -23.46 -13.05
C ASN A 339 -13.90 -22.64 -12.32
N VAL A 340 -15.04 -22.47 -12.98
CA VAL A 340 -16.20 -21.79 -12.41
C VAL A 340 -16.98 -22.78 -11.52
N PRO A 341 -17.50 -22.37 -10.35
CA PRO A 341 -18.41 -23.21 -9.59
C PRO A 341 -19.59 -23.70 -10.46
N PRO A 342 -19.85 -25.02 -10.57
CA PRO A 342 -20.92 -25.55 -11.40
C PRO A 342 -22.29 -24.93 -11.08
N GLY A 343 -23.05 -24.56 -12.12
CA GLY A 343 -24.34 -23.89 -11.98
C GLY A 343 -24.29 -22.40 -11.64
N ALA A 344 -23.11 -21.80 -11.44
CA ALA A 344 -22.97 -20.37 -11.26
C ALA A 344 -23.27 -19.60 -12.56
N THR A 345 -23.90 -18.42 -12.43
CA THR A 345 -24.12 -17.51 -13.55
C THR A 345 -22.93 -16.57 -13.71
N VAL A 346 -22.24 -16.67 -14.86
CA VAL A 346 -21.08 -15.87 -15.22
C VAL A 346 -21.50 -14.72 -16.12
N HIS A 347 -21.10 -13.50 -15.77
CA HIS A 347 -21.29 -12.29 -16.56
C HIS A 347 -19.99 -11.93 -17.26
N PHE A 348 -20.01 -11.89 -18.60
CA PHE A 348 -18.85 -11.57 -19.43
C PHE A 348 -18.87 -10.10 -19.81
N LEU A 349 -17.74 -9.42 -19.64
CA LEU A 349 -17.60 -7.98 -19.84
C LEU A 349 -16.45 -7.67 -20.80
N GLY A 350 -16.55 -6.54 -21.48
CA GLY A 350 -15.48 -5.97 -22.30
C GLY A 350 -15.31 -4.47 -22.05
N ALA A 351 -14.08 -3.97 -22.15
CA ALA A 351 -13.77 -2.54 -22.06
C ALA A 351 -12.60 -2.15 -22.97
N ARG A 352 -12.48 -0.85 -23.24
CA ARG A 352 -11.35 -0.29 -24.00
C ARG A 352 -10.14 0.05 -23.12
N TRP A 353 -10.39 0.30 -21.85
CA TRP A 353 -9.38 0.78 -20.92
C TRP A 353 -9.45 -0.02 -19.63
N GLY A 354 -8.30 -0.15 -18.98
CA GLY A 354 -8.21 -0.73 -17.66
C GLY A 354 -8.68 0.25 -16.60
N GLY A 355 -9.42 -0.23 -15.60
CA GLY A 355 -10.03 0.60 -14.56
C GLY A 355 -10.36 -0.18 -13.30
N GLY A 356 -11.21 0.39 -12.45
CA GLY A 356 -11.62 -0.18 -11.17
C GLY A 356 -13.14 -0.20 -11.00
N ALA A 357 -13.87 -0.63 -12.04
CA ALA A 357 -15.34 -0.61 -12.00
C ALA A 357 -15.90 -1.53 -10.91
N LEU A 358 -16.91 -1.05 -10.20
CA LEU A 358 -17.58 -1.83 -9.16
C LEU A 358 -18.53 -2.85 -9.78
N ILE A 359 -18.57 -4.05 -9.19
CA ILE A 359 -19.63 -5.01 -9.46
C ILE A 359 -20.85 -4.58 -8.63
N PRO A 360 -22.00 -4.27 -9.26
CA PRO A 360 -23.22 -3.95 -8.50
C PRO A 360 -23.53 -5.06 -7.50
N THR A 361 -23.92 -4.69 -6.28
CA THR A 361 -24.19 -5.56 -5.11
C THR A 361 -22.99 -6.23 -4.45
N CYS A 362 -21.80 -6.17 -5.03
CA CYS A 362 -20.57 -6.57 -4.34
C CYS A 362 -20.01 -5.40 -3.54
N GLU A 363 -19.55 -5.68 -2.32
CA GLU A 363 -18.74 -4.71 -1.61
C GLU A 363 -17.43 -4.46 -2.37
N VAL A 364 -17.03 -3.20 -2.46
CA VAL A 364 -15.77 -2.72 -3.08
C VAL A 364 -14.53 -3.49 -2.56
N THR A 365 -14.70 -4.05 -1.37
CA THR A 365 -13.73 -4.75 -0.54
C THR A 365 -13.35 -6.15 -1.04
N LYS A 366 -14.20 -6.78 -1.87
CA LYS A 366 -13.98 -8.18 -2.25
C LYS A 366 -13.32 -8.37 -3.60
N ASN A 367 -13.68 -7.60 -4.64
CA ASN A 367 -13.13 -7.70 -5.99
C ASN A 367 -13.73 -6.60 -6.89
N ALA A 368 -12.94 -5.59 -7.27
CA ALA A 368 -13.31 -4.66 -8.33
C ALA A 368 -12.92 -5.23 -9.70
N LEU A 369 -13.66 -4.89 -10.75
CA LEU A 369 -13.27 -5.23 -12.12
C LEU A 369 -12.06 -4.39 -12.51
N GLN A 370 -11.10 -5.00 -13.22
CA GLN A 370 -9.93 -4.30 -13.77
C GLN A 370 -10.26 -3.54 -15.07
N LEU A 371 -11.53 -3.15 -15.25
CA LEU A 371 -12.08 -2.55 -16.45
C LEU A 371 -12.61 -1.14 -16.13
N GLU A 372 -12.39 -0.18 -17.01
CA GLU A 372 -13.00 1.15 -16.96
C GLU A 372 -14.29 1.15 -17.80
N ASP A 373 -15.41 1.58 -17.21
CA ASP A 373 -16.74 1.61 -17.84
C ASP A 373 -17.08 0.33 -18.65
N PRO A 374 -17.02 -0.86 -18.03
CA PRO A 374 -17.22 -2.12 -18.74
C PRO A 374 -18.62 -2.24 -19.32
N ARG A 375 -18.70 -2.87 -20.49
CA ARG A 375 -19.96 -3.25 -21.14
C ARG A 375 -20.17 -4.75 -21.02
N GLN A 376 -21.39 -5.15 -20.67
CA GLN A 376 -21.76 -6.55 -20.64
C GLN A 376 -21.91 -7.09 -22.07
N LEU A 377 -21.19 -8.16 -22.37
CA LEU A 377 -21.20 -8.87 -23.65
C LEU A 377 -22.24 -9.99 -23.65
N GLY A 378 -22.39 -10.66 -22.51
CA GLY A 378 -23.32 -11.78 -22.37
C GLY A 378 -23.29 -12.40 -20.98
N THR A 379 -24.12 -13.43 -20.79
CA THR A 379 -24.19 -14.25 -19.58
C THR A 379 -24.31 -15.72 -19.95
N ALA A 380 -23.65 -16.59 -19.20
CA ALA A 380 -23.78 -18.03 -19.34
C ALA A 380 -23.77 -18.70 -17.96
N VAL A 381 -24.41 -19.87 -17.85
CA VAL A 381 -24.39 -20.69 -16.65
C VAL A 381 -23.31 -21.76 -16.82
N ALA A 382 -22.46 -21.94 -15.82
CA ALA A 382 -21.43 -22.97 -15.84
C ALA A 382 -22.04 -24.38 -15.83
N ASP A 383 -21.54 -25.25 -16.70
CA ASP A 383 -21.93 -26.66 -16.75
C ASP A 383 -21.40 -27.46 -15.55
N GLU A 384 -21.67 -28.77 -15.52
CA GLU A 384 -21.18 -29.67 -14.47
C GLU A 384 -19.64 -29.76 -14.43
N GLY A 385 -18.96 -29.43 -15.53
CA GLY A 385 -17.51 -29.36 -15.63
C GLY A 385 -16.92 -28.02 -15.19
N GLY A 386 -17.74 -27.05 -14.81
CA GLY A 386 -17.31 -25.71 -14.41
C GLY A 386 -16.90 -24.84 -15.60
N VAL A 387 -17.48 -25.07 -16.77
CA VAL A 387 -17.25 -24.28 -17.99
C VAL A 387 -18.48 -23.46 -18.34
N ALA A 388 -18.30 -22.15 -18.53
CA ALA A 388 -19.33 -21.25 -19.05
C ALA A 388 -18.84 -20.61 -20.35
N VAL A 389 -19.68 -20.58 -21.39
CA VAL A 389 -19.28 -20.13 -22.73
C VAL A 389 -20.26 -19.11 -23.26
N ILE A 390 -19.76 -18.03 -23.85
CA ILE A 390 -20.55 -17.18 -24.73
C ILE A 390 -19.95 -17.19 -26.14
N GLU A 391 -20.82 -17.05 -27.13
CA GLU A 391 -20.46 -16.92 -28.53
C GLU A 391 -20.98 -15.57 -29.05
N GLY A 392 -20.20 -14.90 -29.88
CA GLY A 392 -20.59 -13.62 -30.46
C GLY A 392 -19.80 -13.27 -31.71
N LEU A 393 -20.42 -12.45 -32.56
CA LEU A 393 -19.76 -11.83 -33.70
C LEU A 393 -18.78 -10.77 -33.19
N ILE A 394 -17.50 -10.89 -33.55
CA ILE A 394 -16.52 -9.85 -33.24
C ILE A 394 -16.76 -8.65 -34.17
N PRO A 395 -17.01 -7.44 -33.65
CA PRO A 395 -17.25 -6.27 -34.49
C PRO A 395 -16.02 -5.91 -35.33
N ASP A 396 -16.24 -5.51 -36.60
CA ASP A 396 -15.19 -5.02 -37.50
C ASP A 396 -14.39 -3.85 -36.90
N GLU A 397 -15.03 -3.04 -36.06
CA GLU A 397 -14.40 -1.90 -35.39
C GLU A 397 -13.36 -2.28 -34.33
N TRP A 398 -13.23 -3.57 -33.98
CA TRP A 398 -12.20 -4.06 -33.06
C TRP A 398 -10.93 -4.52 -33.78
N ALA A 399 -10.95 -4.61 -35.12
CA ALA A 399 -9.79 -4.99 -35.91
C ALA A 399 -8.57 -4.09 -35.60
N GLY A 400 -7.44 -4.72 -35.27
CA GLY A 400 -6.19 -4.05 -34.89
C GLY A 400 -6.24 -3.26 -33.58
N ARG A 401 -7.30 -3.41 -32.77
CA ARG A 401 -7.43 -2.76 -31.47
C ARG A 401 -7.29 -3.75 -30.35
N GLU A 402 -6.61 -3.33 -29.30
CA GLU A 402 -6.54 -4.07 -28.05
C GLU A 402 -7.82 -3.84 -27.24
N ILE A 403 -8.50 -4.92 -26.85
CA ILE A 403 -9.71 -4.91 -26.05
C ILE A 403 -9.47 -5.77 -24.80
N LEU A 404 -9.99 -5.32 -23.67
CA LEU A 404 -9.87 -5.98 -22.39
C LEU A 404 -11.16 -6.73 -22.07
N PHE A 405 -11.05 -7.95 -21.55
CA PHE A 405 -12.16 -8.80 -21.16
C PHE A 405 -11.97 -9.32 -19.75
N GLN A 406 -13.08 -9.35 -19.00
CA GLN A 406 -13.12 -9.97 -17.68
C GLN A 406 -14.52 -10.52 -17.46
N ALA A 407 -14.64 -11.50 -16.59
CA ALA A 407 -15.91 -12.06 -16.17
C ALA A 407 -16.06 -12.03 -14.66
N PHE A 408 -17.29 -12.06 -14.17
CA PHE A 408 -17.58 -12.14 -12.75
C PHE A 408 -18.83 -12.97 -12.45
N ILE A 409 -18.93 -13.42 -11.20
CA ILE A 409 -20.11 -14.09 -10.65
C ILE A 409 -20.72 -13.17 -9.61
N ARG A 410 -21.97 -12.73 -9.84
CA ARG A 410 -22.60 -11.69 -9.00
C ARG A 410 -22.80 -12.15 -7.55
N ASP A 411 -23.20 -13.41 -7.36
CA ASP A 411 -23.62 -13.92 -6.05
C ASP A 411 -22.43 -14.21 -5.12
N SER A 412 -21.28 -14.61 -5.68
CA SER A 412 -20.05 -14.90 -4.92
C SER A 412 -19.02 -13.77 -4.95
N CYS A 413 -19.22 -12.76 -5.82
CA CYS A 413 -18.25 -11.69 -6.08
C CYS A 413 -16.87 -12.21 -6.52
N GLU A 414 -16.83 -13.36 -7.17
CA GLU A 414 -15.65 -13.93 -7.79
C GLU A 414 -15.43 -13.31 -9.17
N ILE A 415 -14.17 -13.07 -9.53
CA ILE A 415 -13.79 -12.50 -10.83
C ILE A 415 -12.75 -13.36 -11.53
N SER A 416 -12.75 -13.30 -12.85
CA SER A 416 -11.74 -13.96 -13.68
C SER A 416 -10.43 -13.19 -13.71
N ASN A 417 -9.39 -13.81 -14.28
CA ASN A 417 -8.25 -13.07 -14.79
C ASN A 417 -8.70 -12.08 -15.87
N LEU A 418 -7.92 -11.03 -16.03
CA LEU A 418 -8.08 -10.11 -17.14
C LEU A 418 -7.47 -10.73 -18.40
N VAL A 419 -8.22 -10.69 -19.49
CA VAL A 419 -7.77 -11.09 -20.81
C VAL A 419 -7.60 -9.86 -21.68
N VAL A 420 -6.47 -9.79 -22.36
CA VAL A 420 -6.15 -8.73 -23.31
C VAL A 420 -6.01 -9.38 -24.67
N GLN A 421 -6.72 -8.86 -25.67
CA GLN A 421 -6.67 -9.40 -27.01
C GLN A 421 -6.74 -8.31 -28.05
N THR A 422 -5.84 -8.42 -29.04
CA THR A 422 -5.90 -7.67 -30.29
C THR A 422 -6.52 -8.57 -31.34
N PHE A 423 -7.56 -8.08 -32.01
CA PHE A 423 -8.28 -8.84 -33.04
C PHE A 423 -7.65 -8.60 -34.41
N GLU A 424 -7.57 -9.65 -35.22
CA GLU A 424 -7.09 -9.59 -36.61
C GLU A 424 -8.12 -8.97 -37.56
#